data_AF-A0A846XUD4-F1
#
_entry.id   AF-A0A846XUD4-F1
#
_cell.length_a   1.000
_cell.length_b   1.000
_cell.length_c   1.000
_cell.angle_alpha   90.00
_cell.angle_beta   90.00
_cell.angle_gamma   90.00
#
_symmetry.space_group_name_H-M   'P 1'
#
loop_
_entity.id
_entity.type
_entity.pdbx_description
1 polymer ?
#
loop_
_entity_poly.entity_id
_entity_poly.type
_entity_poly.pdbx_seq_one_letter_code
_entity_poly.pdbx_strand_id
1 'polypeptide(L)'
;MSRTSPTVAGWELMLRIREQSKTLGVTATKIQRALGISAAYWSQVTHFQGVLTEEKLRPLLDLLEFEPDEQRELMALRELAKGKGWWDEYSALFDDEQSRFYGLEDGACRIRSVDNGVVPGLLQTEDYVRALVSSVGATGRPTEANQRVRARLQRQRRLEGVACPR
;
A
#
# COMPACT_ATOMS: atom_id res chain seq x y z
N MET A 1 6.38 15.81 8.82
CA MET A 1 5.49 15.28 7.77
C MET A 1 5.54 13.76 7.88
N SER A 2 4.40 13.08 7.88
CA SER A 2 4.34 11.62 7.87
C SER A 2 5.15 11.06 6.69
N ARG A 3 5.74 9.87 6.83
CA ARG A 3 6.37 9.20 5.68
C ARG A 3 5.30 8.98 4.61
N THR A 4 5.53 9.50 3.41
CA THR A 4 4.60 9.36 2.29
C THR A 4 4.73 7.96 1.71
N SER A 5 3.77 7.08 2.01
CA SER A 5 3.70 5.73 1.45
C SER A 5 2.93 5.74 0.13
N PRO A 6 3.48 5.16 -0.96
CA PRO A 6 2.77 4.99 -2.23
C PRO A 6 1.44 4.24 -2.06
N THR A 7 1.41 3.23 -1.19
CA THR A 7 0.19 2.45 -0.91
C THR A 7 -0.87 3.31 -0.22
N VAL A 8 -0.47 4.18 0.71
CA VAL A 8 -1.43 5.10 1.37
C VAL A 8 -1.94 6.14 0.38
N ALA A 9 -1.09 6.68 -0.50
CA ALA A 9 -1.52 7.60 -1.55
C ALA A 9 -2.53 6.95 -2.52
N GLY A 10 -2.28 5.71 -2.94
CA GLY A 10 -3.21 4.94 -3.77
C GLY A 10 -4.52 4.61 -3.05
N TRP A 11 -4.44 4.30 -1.75
CA TRP A 11 -5.61 4.09 -0.90
C TRP A 11 -6.48 5.34 -0.79
N GLU A 12 -5.87 6.49 -0.52
CA GLU A 12 -6.56 7.78 -0.38
C GLU A 12 -7.22 8.20 -1.70
N LEU A 13 -6.50 8.11 -2.82
CA LEU A 13 -7.02 8.38 -4.16
C LEU A 13 -8.31 7.59 -4.42
N MET A 14 -8.27 6.28 -4.18
CA MET A 14 -9.42 5.41 -4.42
C MET A 14 -10.52 5.55 -3.37
N LEU A 15 -10.20 5.98 -2.14
CA LEU A 15 -11.20 6.33 -1.13
C LEU A 15 -12.05 7.51 -1.62
N ARG A 16 -11.41 8.61 -2.02
CA ARG A 16 -12.10 9.81 -2.51
C ARG A 16 -12.92 9.52 -3.78
N ILE A 17 -12.36 8.76 -4.73
CA ILE A 17 -13.10 8.32 -5.94
C ILE A 17 -14.36 7.52 -5.57
N ARG A 18 -14.27 6.58 -4.63
CA ARG A 18 -15.42 5.76 -4.20
C ARG A 18 -16.48 6.59 -3.48
N GLU A 19 -16.07 7.50 -2.61
CA GLU A 19 -16.97 8.41 -1.92
C GLU A 19 -17.74 9.28 -2.91
N GLN A 20 -17.03 9.91 -3.86
CA GLN A 20 -17.66 10.74 -4.88
C GLN A 20 -18.57 9.93 -5.81
N SER A 21 -18.13 8.73 -6.22
CA SER A 21 -18.97 7.80 -7.00
C SER A 21 -20.27 7.47 -6.28
N LYS A 22 -20.21 7.27 -4.95
CA LYS A 22 -21.40 7.01 -4.12
C LYS A 22 -22.31 8.24 -4.06
N THR A 23 -21.75 9.43 -3.87
CA THR A 23 -22.49 10.70 -3.83
C THR A 23 -23.27 10.94 -5.14
N LEU A 24 -22.64 10.70 -6.28
CA LEU A 24 -23.24 10.90 -7.60
C LEU A 24 -24.04 9.69 -8.13
N GLY A 25 -24.12 8.60 -7.36
CA GLY A 25 -24.78 7.36 -7.80
C GLY A 25 -24.13 6.69 -9.02
N VAL A 26 -22.85 6.96 -9.26
CA VAL A 26 -22.08 6.40 -10.39
C VAL A 26 -21.58 5.01 -10.02
N THR A 27 -22.00 3.99 -10.77
CA THR A 27 -21.61 2.60 -10.52
C THR A 27 -20.24 2.27 -11.10
N ALA A 28 -19.57 1.27 -10.53
CA ALA A 28 -18.30 0.74 -11.07
C ALA A 28 -18.43 0.32 -12.55
N THR A 29 -19.56 -0.26 -12.96
CA THR A 29 -19.82 -0.63 -14.35
C THR A 29 -19.93 0.58 -15.28
N LYS A 30 -20.52 1.69 -14.81
CA LYS A 30 -20.57 2.95 -15.56
C LYS A 30 -19.17 3.52 -15.75
N ILE A 31 -18.35 3.52 -14.70
CA ILE A 31 -16.93 3.93 -14.76
C ILE A 31 -16.14 3.06 -15.75
N GLN A 32 -16.23 1.74 -15.62
CA GLN A 32 -15.55 0.79 -16.49
C GLN A 32 -15.86 1.03 -17.97
N ARG A 33 -17.16 1.23 -18.29
CA ARG A 33 -17.61 1.53 -19.65
C ARG A 33 -17.09 2.88 -20.14
N ALA A 34 -17.21 3.93 -19.33
CA ALA A 34 -16.77 5.27 -19.69
C ALA A 34 -15.26 5.34 -19.96
N LEU A 35 -14.47 4.61 -19.15
CA LEU A 35 -13.01 4.56 -19.30
C LEU A 35 -12.53 3.50 -20.30
N GLY A 36 -13.41 2.61 -20.76
CA GLY A 36 -13.05 1.48 -21.63
C GLY A 36 -12.06 0.51 -20.97
N ILE A 37 -12.27 0.20 -19.69
CA ILE A 37 -11.40 -0.70 -18.91
C ILE A 37 -12.15 -1.96 -18.48
N SER A 38 -11.42 -3.06 -18.30
CA SER A 38 -11.99 -4.33 -17.83
C SER A 38 -12.32 -4.28 -16.34
N ALA A 39 -13.25 -5.15 -15.90
CA ALA A 39 -13.56 -5.31 -14.48
C ALA A 39 -12.36 -5.81 -13.67
N ALA A 40 -11.51 -6.65 -14.26
CA ALA A 40 -10.28 -7.14 -13.64
C ALA A 40 -9.29 -5.99 -13.39
N TYR A 41 -9.07 -5.12 -14.39
CA TYR A 41 -8.21 -3.95 -14.23
C TYR A 41 -8.76 -2.97 -13.19
N TRP A 42 -10.06 -2.71 -13.22
CA TRP A 42 -10.72 -1.89 -12.19
C TRP A 42 -10.53 -2.47 -10.79
N SER A 43 -10.66 -3.80 -10.64
CA SER A 43 -10.42 -4.49 -9.37
C SER A 43 -8.98 -4.33 -8.89
N GLN A 44 -7.99 -4.49 -9.77
CA GLN A 44 -6.57 -4.32 -9.39
C GLN A 44 -6.29 -2.92 -8.84
N VAL A 45 -6.79 -1.88 -9.52
CA VAL A 45 -6.63 -0.49 -9.09
C VAL A 45 -7.34 -0.25 -7.76
N THR A 46 -8.58 -0.73 -7.59
CA THR A 46 -9.35 -0.51 -6.34
C THR A 46 -8.78 -1.24 -5.13
N HIS A 47 -8.00 -2.30 -5.35
CA HIS A 47 -7.23 -3.02 -4.34
C HIS A 47 -5.78 -2.55 -4.20
N PHE A 48 -5.42 -1.43 -4.85
CA PHE A 48 -4.10 -0.79 -4.76
C PHE A 48 -2.95 -1.66 -5.30
N GLN A 49 -3.25 -2.60 -6.18
CA GLN A 49 -2.28 -3.44 -6.89
C GLN A 49 -1.82 -2.83 -8.22
N GLY A 50 -2.25 -1.60 -8.49
CA GLY A 50 -1.92 -0.87 -9.70
C GLY A 50 -2.45 0.55 -9.62
N VAL A 51 -1.94 1.42 -10.48
CA VAL A 51 -2.31 2.84 -10.53
C VAL A 51 -2.96 3.12 -11.88
N LEU A 52 -4.04 3.90 -11.86
CA LEU A 52 -4.64 4.38 -13.10
C LEU A 52 -3.63 5.20 -13.90
N THR A 53 -3.60 4.97 -15.21
CA THR A 53 -2.86 5.88 -16.09
C THR A 53 -3.48 7.27 -16.02
N GLU A 54 -2.68 8.31 -16.20
CA GLU A 54 -3.17 9.68 -16.17
C GLU A 54 -4.28 9.90 -17.21
N GLU A 55 -4.12 9.31 -18.40
CA GLU A 55 -5.11 9.29 -19.48
C GLU A 55 -6.47 8.69 -19.07
N LYS A 56 -6.49 7.76 -18.11
CA LYS A 56 -7.72 7.15 -17.58
C LYS A 56 -8.21 7.86 -16.32
N LEU A 57 -7.31 8.44 -15.54
CA LEU A 57 -7.68 9.17 -14.33
C LEU A 57 -8.34 10.51 -14.68
N ARG A 58 -7.81 11.30 -15.63
CA ARG A 58 -8.38 12.61 -16.01
C ARG A 58 -9.88 12.50 -16.35
N PRO A 59 -10.31 11.64 -17.30
CA PRO A 59 -11.72 11.51 -17.63
C PRO A 59 -12.58 10.94 -16.50
N LEU A 60 -11.98 10.15 -15.59
CA LEU A 60 -12.69 9.66 -14.41
C LEU A 60 -13.00 10.80 -13.44
N LEU A 61 -12.04 11.70 -13.22
CA LEU A 61 -12.23 12.85 -12.35
C LEU A 61 -13.29 13.80 -12.92
N ASP A 62 -13.28 14.00 -14.24
CA ASP A 62 -14.32 14.78 -14.93
C ASP A 62 -15.70 14.11 -14.83
N LEU A 63 -15.77 12.78 -15.03
CA LEU A 63 -17.02 12.01 -14.90
C LEU A 63 -17.61 12.08 -13.47
N LEU A 64 -16.74 12.22 -12.47
CA LEU A 64 -17.11 12.32 -11.06
C LEU A 64 -17.22 13.77 -10.59
N GLU A 65 -17.17 14.74 -11.51
CA GLU A 65 -17.44 16.16 -11.24
C GLU A 65 -16.57 16.72 -10.10
N PHE A 66 -15.30 16.28 -10.01
CA PHE A 66 -14.34 16.86 -9.05
C PHE A 66 -13.95 18.28 -9.47
N GLU A 67 -13.85 19.18 -8.50
CA GLU A 67 -13.43 20.57 -8.74
C GLU A 67 -11.95 20.62 -9.18
N PRO A 68 -11.53 21.64 -9.95
CA PRO A 68 -10.18 21.71 -10.51
C PRO A 68 -9.05 21.59 -9.46
N ASP A 69 -9.26 22.14 -8.27
CA ASP A 69 -8.30 22.06 -7.17
C ASP A 69 -8.17 20.61 -6.65
N GLU A 70 -9.29 19.92 -6.45
CA GLU A 70 -9.31 18.52 -6.05
C GLU A 70 -8.71 17.62 -7.14
N GLN A 71 -8.97 17.91 -8.41
CA GLN A 71 -8.36 17.16 -9.50
C GLN A 71 -6.83 17.21 -9.45
N ARG A 72 -6.25 18.38 -9.15
CA ARG A 72 -4.79 18.53 -8.99
C ARG A 72 -4.27 17.72 -7.81
N GLU A 73 -4.98 17.70 -6.68
CA GLU A 73 -4.61 16.88 -5.52
C GLU A 73 -4.64 15.38 -5.84
N LEU A 74 -5.70 14.90 -6.49
CA LEU A 74 -5.86 13.51 -6.87
C LEU A 74 -4.79 13.06 -7.88
N MET A 75 -4.40 13.95 -8.80
CA MET A 75 -3.26 13.72 -9.69
C MET A 75 -1.93 13.64 -8.94
N ALA A 76 -1.73 14.51 -7.94
CA ALA A 76 -0.53 14.43 -7.08
C ALA A 76 -0.49 13.11 -6.29
N LEU A 77 -1.63 12.66 -5.74
CA LEU A 77 -1.74 11.35 -5.09
C LEU A 77 -1.44 10.21 -6.07
N ARG A 78 -1.87 10.31 -7.32
CA ARG A 78 -1.54 9.34 -8.38
C ARG A 78 -0.04 9.27 -8.65
N GLU A 79 0.66 10.40 -8.68
CA GLU A 79 2.12 10.40 -8.83
C GLU A 79 2.83 9.79 -7.62
N LEU A 80 2.36 10.08 -6.39
CA LEU A 80 2.89 9.46 -5.19
C LEU A 80 2.66 7.95 -5.17
N ALA A 81 1.49 7.50 -5.61
CA ALA A 81 1.11 6.09 -5.68
C ALA A 81 1.94 5.26 -6.66
N LYS A 82 2.56 5.91 -7.67
CA LYS A 82 3.51 5.27 -8.59
C LYS A 82 4.89 5.03 -7.99
N GLY A 83 5.18 5.65 -6.84
CA GLY A 83 6.43 5.45 -6.13
C GLY A 83 6.62 3.99 -5.72
N LYS A 84 7.88 3.64 -5.42
CA LYS A 84 8.23 2.32 -4.88
C LYS A 84 8.47 2.41 -3.39
N GLY A 85 7.94 1.42 -2.65
CA GLY A 85 8.23 1.22 -1.23
C GLY A 85 9.45 0.34 -1.02
N TRP A 86 10.01 0.35 0.19
CA TRP A 86 11.13 -0.52 0.54
C TRP A 86 10.77 -2.02 0.44
N TRP A 87 9.49 -2.38 0.60
CA TRP A 87 9.01 -3.75 0.49
C TRP A 87 9.06 -4.29 -0.94
N ASP A 88 9.09 -3.42 -1.97
CA ASP A 88 9.13 -3.84 -3.38
C ASP A 88 10.44 -4.57 -3.72
N GLU A 89 11.53 -4.26 -3.00
CA GLU A 89 12.81 -4.99 -3.07
C GLU A 89 12.65 -6.48 -2.70
N TYR A 90 11.63 -6.79 -1.91
CA TYR A 90 11.35 -8.12 -1.36
C TYR A 90 10.09 -8.75 -1.94
N SER A 91 9.58 -8.25 -3.08
CA SER A 91 8.32 -8.69 -3.70
C SER A 91 8.26 -10.19 -4.04
N ALA A 92 9.40 -10.85 -4.23
CA ALA A 92 9.45 -12.30 -4.42
C ALA A 92 9.21 -13.12 -3.13
N LEU A 93 9.30 -12.50 -1.94
CA LEU A 93 9.17 -13.16 -0.64
C LEU A 93 7.79 -12.98 0.00
N PHE A 94 7.05 -12.00 -0.49
CA PHE A 94 5.80 -11.52 0.08
C PHE A 94 4.68 -11.71 -0.93
N ASP A 95 3.54 -12.19 -0.45
CA ASP A 95 2.32 -12.09 -1.24
C ASP A 95 1.85 -10.62 -1.31
N ASP A 96 0.85 -10.39 -2.15
CA ASP A 96 0.31 -9.05 -2.36
C ASP A 96 -0.30 -8.45 -1.09
N GLU A 97 -0.84 -9.28 -0.19
CA GLU A 97 -1.43 -8.83 1.06
C GLU A 97 -0.36 -8.36 2.06
N GLN A 98 0.74 -9.08 2.17
CA GLN A 98 1.89 -8.69 2.98
C GLN A 98 2.52 -7.40 2.44
N SER A 99 2.68 -7.27 1.13
CA SER A 99 3.19 -6.05 0.50
C SER A 99 2.26 -4.85 0.75
N ARG A 100 0.94 -5.04 0.59
CA ARG A 100 -0.07 -4.02 0.93
C ARG A 100 -0.01 -3.64 2.41
N PHE A 101 0.11 -4.63 3.31
CA PHE A 101 0.23 -4.40 4.73
C PHE A 101 1.47 -3.56 5.08
N TYR A 102 2.65 -3.87 4.51
CA TYR A 102 3.86 -3.07 4.74
C TYR A 102 3.76 -1.67 4.16
N GLY A 103 3.03 -1.49 3.06
CA GLY A 103 2.74 -0.17 2.53
C GLY A 103 1.86 0.67 3.46
N LEU A 104 0.80 0.10 4.02
CA LEU A 104 -0.05 0.77 5.01
C LEU A 104 0.72 1.02 6.32
N GLU A 105 1.38 -0.03 6.81
CA GLU A 105 2.67 -0.02 7.52
C GLU A 105 3.37 1.34 7.47
N ASP A 106 3.93 1.60 6.28
CA ASP A 106 4.89 2.65 6.08
C ASP A 106 4.27 4.07 6.12
N GLY A 107 2.97 4.20 5.87
CA GLY A 107 2.26 5.48 6.00
C GLY A 107 1.55 5.68 7.34
N ALA A 108 1.49 4.65 8.20
CA ALA A 108 0.70 4.70 9.44
C ALA A 108 1.30 5.61 10.53
N CYS A 109 0.55 6.60 10.99
CA CYS A 109 0.97 7.40 12.15
C CYS A 109 0.89 6.67 13.50
N ARG A 110 0.02 5.67 13.60
CA ARG A 110 -0.15 4.85 14.80
C ARG A 110 -0.45 3.40 14.40
N ILE A 111 0.20 2.47 15.08
CA ILE A 111 0.01 1.04 14.88
C ILE A 111 -0.44 0.44 16.22
N ARG A 112 -1.43 -0.45 16.16
CA ARG A 112 -1.86 -1.29 17.27
C ARG A 112 -1.86 -2.72 16.75
N SER A 113 -1.03 -3.58 17.34
CA SER A 113 -0.97 -5.00 17.01
C SER A 113 -1.22 -5.84 18.25
N VAL A 114 -1.69 -7.07 18.02
CA VAL A 114 -1.77 -8.12 19.03
C VAL A 114 -1.06 -9.33 18.44
N ASP A 115 0.03 -9.73 19.07
CA ASP A 115 0.89 -10.82 18.61
C ASP A 115 0.91 -11.89 19.73
N ASN A 116 0.29 -13.05 19.47
CA ASN A 116 0.20 -14.13 20.46
C ASN A 116 1.37 -15.10 20.31
N GLY A 117 2.07 -15.37 21.42
CA GLY A 117 3.15 -16.36 21.45
C GLY A 117 4.46 -15.91 20.79
N VAL A 118 4.55 -14.67 20.30
CA VAL A 118 5.77 -14.08 19.74
C VAL A 118 5.90 -12.62 20.14
N VAL A 119 7.13 -12.12 20.16
CA VAL A 119 7.39 -10.67 20.32
C VAL A 119 6.83 -9.93 19.09
N PRO A 120 6.14 -8.78 19.26
CA PRO A 120 5.61 -8.00 18.15
C PRO A 120 6.66 -7.72 17.08
N GLY A 121 6.29 -7.90 15.80
CA GLY A 121 7.25 -7.92 14.68
C GLY A 121 8.20 -6.72 14.60
N LEU A 122 7.71 -5.52 14.92
CA LEU A 122 8.51 -4.28 14.93
C LEU A 122 9.51 -4.20 16.08
N LEU A 123 9.34 -5.02 17.13
CA LEU A 123 10.16 -5.03 18.34
C LEU A 123 11.09 -6.26 18.41
N GLN A 124 11.11 -7.08 17.36
CA GLN A 124 11.99 -8.25 17.28
C GLN A 124 13.44 -7.80 17.04
N THR A 125 14.40 -8.43 17.73
CA THR A 125 15.82 -8.26 17.44
C THR A 125 16.24 -9.14 16.27
N GLU A 126 17.40 -8.87 15.66
CA GLU A 126 17.93 -9.71 14.57
C GLU A 126 18.04 -11.19 14.99
N ASP A 127 18.58 -11.47 16.17
CA ASP A 127 18.73 -12.84 16.68
C ASP A 127 17.38 -13.53 16.89
N TYR A 128 16.38 -12.79 17.39
CA TYR A 128 15.02 -13.31 17.54
C TYR A 128 14.40 -13.66 16.19
N VAL A 129 14.56 -12.79 15.20
CA VAL A 129 14.06 -13.02 13.84
C VAL A 129 14.75 -14.24 13.21
N ARG A 130 16.07 -14.37 13.37
CA ARG A 130 16.83 -15.53 12.87
C ARG A 130 16.31 -16.82 13.47
N ALA A 131 16.15 -16.86 14.80
CA ALA A 131 15.60 -18.02 15.49
C ALA A 131 14.19 -18.39 14.98
N LEU A 132 13.32 -17.40 14.79
CA LEU A 132 11.95 -17.60 14.31
C LEU A 132 11.91 -18.10 12.86
N VAL A 133 12.71 -17.52 11.96
CA VAL A 133 12.78 -17.93 10.55
C VAL A 133 13.34 -19.35 10.43
N SER A 134 14.29 -19.73 11.30
CA SER A 134 14.83 -21.08 11.36
C SER A 134 13.86 -22.10 11.99
N SER A 135 13.04 -21.71 12.97
CA SER A 135 12.14 -22.62 13.70
C SER A 135 10.85 -22.96 12.94
N VAL A 136 10.34 -22.04 12.11
CA VAL A 136 9.06 -22.22 11.40
C VAL A 136 9.18 -23.22 10.23
N GLY A 137 10.34 -23.84 10.04
CA GLY A 137 10.56 -24.75 8.92
C GLY A 137 10.40 -23.97 7.63
N ALA A 138 11.31 -23.02 7.39
CA ALA A 138 11.42 -22.40 6.08
C ALA A 138 11.63 -23.52 5.05
N THR A 139 10.57 -23.89 4.35
CA THR A 139 10.58 -24.68 3.12
C THR A 139 11.27 -23.96 1.95
N GLY A 140 11.89 -22.80 2.24
CA GLY A 140 12.63 -21.95 1.33
C GLY A 140 14.15 -22.11 1.46
N ARG A 141 14.88 -21.71 0.41
CA ARG A 141 16.34 -21.79 0.36
C ARG A 141 16.98 -20.89 1.45
N PRO A 142 18.18 -21.21 1.98
CA PRO A 142 18.88 -20.38 2.97
C PRO A 142 19.02 -18.89 2.59
N THR A 143 19.05 -18.60 1.29
CA THR A 143 19.05 -17.24 0.74
C THR A 143 17.78 -16.46 1.07
N GLU A 144 16.62 -17.11 1.04
CA GLU A 144 15.32 -16.50 1.37
C GLU A 144 15.22 -16.19 2.86
N ALA A 145 15.79 -17.05 3.72
CA ALA A 145 15.82 -16.82 5.17
C ALA A 145 16.56 -15.52 5.51
N ASN A 146 17.74 -15.30 4.93
CA ASN A 146 18.49 -14.06 5.13
C ASN A 146 17.76 -12.83 4.57
N GLN A 147 17.10 -12.94 3.42
CA GLN A 147 16.32 -11.83 2.90
C GLN A 147 15.10 -11.50 3.78
N ARG A 148 14.43 -12.52 4.36
CA ARG A 148 13.34 -12.32 5.34
C ARG A 148 13.82 -11.61 6.60
N VAL A 149 15.02 -11.94 7.09
CA VAL A 149 15.65 -11.21 8.22
C VAL A 149 15.87 -9.75 7.84
N ARG A 150 16.51 -9.48 6.68
CA ARG A 150 16.77 -8.12 6.21
C ARG A 150 15.50 -7.30 6.04
N ALA A 151 14.45 -7.88 5.46
CA ALA A 151 13.18 -7.19 5.28
C ALA A 151 12.53 -6.80 6.63
N ARG A 152 12.60 -7.66 7.64
CA ARG A 152 12.11 -7.35 9.00
C ARG A 152 12.93 -6.25 9.68
N LEU A 153 14.25 -6.26 9.53
CA LEU A 153 15.10 -5.19 10.05
C LEU A 153 14.85 -3.86 9.33
N GLN A 154 14.65 -3.89 8.01
CA GLN A 154 14.29 -2.70 7.23
C GLN A 154 12.95 -2.13 7.70
N ARG A 155 11.95 -2.99 7.94
CA ARG A 155 10.64 -2.63 8.51
C ARG A 155 10.78 -1.92 9.87
N GLN A 156 11.69 -2.39 10.74
CA GLN A 156 11.92 -1.83 12.07
C GLN A 156 12.47 -0.39 12.05
N ARG A 157 13.15 0.04 10.97
CA ARG A 157 13.65 1.43 10.81
C ARG A 157 12.55 2.49 10.85
N ARG A 158 11.27 2.11 10.83
CA ARG A 158 10.16 3.03 11.13
C ARG A 158 10.25 3.62 12.53
N LEU A 159 10.71 2.84 13.51
CA LEU A 159 10.77 3.26 14.91
C LEU A 159 11.80 4.38 15.17
N GLU A 160 12.74 4.56 14.24
CA GLU A 160 13.80 5.57 14.30
C GLU A 160 13.38 6.92 13.67
N GLY A 161 12.19 6.98 13.04
CA GLY A 161 11.70 8.17 12.35
C GLY A 161 11.09 9.24 13.26
N VAL A 162 10.91 10.46 12.72
CA VAL A 162 10.21 11.55 13.40
C VAL A 162 8.75 11.13 13.67
N ALA A 163 8.32 11.27 14.91
CA ALA A 163 6.95 10.96 15.32
C ALA A 163 5.93 11.77 14.49
N CYS A 164 4.81 11.14 14.12
CA CYS A 164 3.67 11.90 13.61
C CYS A 164 3.20 12.92 14.67
N PRO A 165 2.66 14.08 14.25
CA PRO A 165 1.98 15.00 15.15
C PRO A 165 0.92 14.24 15.97
N ARG A 166 0.80 14.57 17.26
CA ARG A 166 -0.20 13.99 18.16
C ARG A 166 -1.57 14.62 17.96
#